data_AF-A0A3M0Y5U6-F1
#
_entry.id   AF-A0A3M0Y5U6-F1
#
_cell.length_a   1.000
_cell.length_b   1.000
_cell.length_c   1.000
_cell.angle_alpha   90.00
_cell.angle_beta   90.00
_cell.angle_gamma   90.00
#
_symmetry.space_group_name_H-M   'P 1'
#
loop_
_entity.id
_entity.type
_entity.pdbx_description
1 polymer ?
#
loop_
_entity_poly.entity_id
_entity_poly.type
_entity_poly.pdbx_seq_one_letter_code
_entity_poly.pdbx_strand_id
1 'polypeptide(L)'
;ALDIIRRLKRGEDFAALAAEYSLDDSNKGRGGDLNWFPRGVMVKPFEDAVFALKKPGDISPPVHTRFGWHVIQLLGRRPARTRSLAEARDDIVALLRKQRLDAWVNQVLASAGGRILNDAYRKAARQPRSDRP
;
A
#
# COMPACT_ATOMS: atom_id res chain seq x y z
N ALA A 1 5.74 -21.00 3.44
CA ALA A 1 6.30 -20.00 4.39
C ALA A 1 7.40 -20.57 5.29
N LEU A 2 7.12 -21.53 6.17
CA LEU A 2 8.14 -22.09 7.07
C LEU A 2 9.36 -22.67 6.33
N ASP A 3 9.12 -23.37 5.22
CA ASP A 3 10.21 -23.89 4.39
C ASP A 3 11.10 -22.79 3.81
N ILE A 4 10.50 -21.75 3.22
CA ILE A 4 11.20 -20.55 2.71
C ILE A 4 12.08 -19.91 3.79
N ILE A 5 11.58 -19.78 5.02
CA ILE A 5 12.39 -19.26 6.13
C ILE A 5 13.60 -20.15 6.43
N ARG A 6 13.44 -21.49 6.38
CA ARG A 6 14.58 -22.41 6.55
C ARG A 6 15.61 -22.25 5.44
N ARG A 7 15.16 -22.10 4.19
CA ARG A 7 16.01 -21.87 3.00
C ARG A 7 16.81 -20.57 3.13
N LEU A 8 16.14 -19.48 3.48
CA LEU A 8 16.75 -18.17 3.74
C LEU A 8 17.81 -18.24 4.86
N LYS A 9 17.53 -18.98 5.94
CA LYS A 9 18.50 -19.19 7.03
C LYS A 9 19.74 -19.96 6.62
N ARG A 10 19.69 -20.72 5.52
CA ARG A 10 20.87 -21.39 4.92
C ARG A 10 21.61 -20.51 3.92
N GLY A 11 21.18 -19.26 3.72
CA GLY A 11 21.82 -18.30 2.82
C GLY A 11 21.32 -18.35 1.39
N GLU A 12 20.19 -19.00 1.12
CA GLU A 12 19.55 -18.90 -0.20
C GLU A 12 19.05 -17.46 -0.46
N ASP A 13 19.10 -17.02 -1.72
CA ASP A 13 18.74 -15.67 -2.11
C ASP A 13 17.22 -15.41 -2.03
N PHE A 14 16.83 -14.28 -1.45
CA PHE A 14 15.42 -13.95 -1.26
C PHE A 14 14.71 -13.69 -2.58
N ALA A 15 15.35 -12.97 -3.51
CA ALA A 15 14.74 -12.63 -4.79
C ALA A 15 14.49 -13.88 -5.64
N ALA A 16 15.40 -14.86 -5.62
CA ALA A 16 15.23 -16.15 -6.27
C ALA A 16 14.04 -16.93 -5.67
N LEU A 17 13.95 -17.02 -4.35
CA LEU A 17 12.83 -17.69 -3.67
C LEU A 17 11.50 -16.97 -3.91
N ALA A 18 11.49 -15.64 -3.97
CA ALA A 18 10.31 -14.86 -4.30
C ALA A 18 9.87 -15.10 -5.75
N ALA A 19 10.80 -15.14 -6.71
CA ALA A 19 10.49 -15.43 -8.11
C ALA A 19 9.87 -16.82 -8.30
N GLU A 20 10.34 -17.82 -7.54
CA GLU A 20 9.88 -19.21 -7.63
C GLU A 20 8.57 -19.47 -6.87
N TYR A 21 8.41 -18.93 -5.66
CA TYR A 21 7.31 -19.32 -4.75
C TYR A 21 6.27 -18.24 -4.47
N SER A 22 6.52 -16.97 -4.83
CA SER A 22 5.54 -15.91 -4.57
C SER A 22 4.30 -16.07 -5.45
N LEU A 23 3.14 -15.95 -4.81
CA LEU A 23 1.84 -15.89 -5.49
C LEU A 23 1.47 -14.46 -5.90
N ASP A 24 2.30 -13.47 -5.57
CA ASP A 24 2.09 -12.08 -5.97
C ASP A 24 2.74 -11.79 -7.32
N ASP A 25 1.93 -11.88 -8.38
CA ASP A 25 2.36 -11.61 -9.75
C ASP A 25 2.82 -10.17 -9.98
N SER A 26 2.45 -9.22 -9.12
CA SER A 26 2.79 -7.81 -9.30
C SER A 26 4.28 -7.50 -9.07
N ASN A 27 4.96 -8.33 -8.27
CA ASN A 27 6.33 -8.08 -7.84
C ASN A 27 7.25 -9.32 -7.83
N LYS A 28 6.74 -10.55 -8.02
CA LYS A 28 7.59 -11.76 -8.02
C LYS A 28 8.72 -11.71 -9.05
N GLY A 29 8.49 -11.09 -10.22
CA GLY A 29 9.53 -10.88 -11.24
C GLY A 29 10.62 -9.86 -10.87
N ARG A 30 10.43 -9.12 -9.78
CA ARG A 30 11.38 -8.17 -9.19
C ARG A 30 11.86 -8.65 -7.81
N GLY A 31 11.84 -9.96 -7.58
CA GLY A 31 12.27 -10.54 -6.31
C GLY A 31 11.36 -10.22 -5.11
N GLY A 32 10.12 -9.83 -5.36
CA GLY A 32 9.18 -9.44 -4.31
C GLY A 32 9.37 -8.02 -3.77
N ASP A 33 10.13 -7.16 -4.46
CA ASP A 33 10.36 -5.78 -4.00
C ASP A 33 9.08 -4.93 -4.06
N LEU A 34 8.74 -4.31 -2.93
CA LEU A 34 7.58 -3.44 -2.72
C LEU A 34 7.93 -1.94 -2.75
N ASN A 35 9.20 -1.58 -2.98
CA ASN A 35 9.73 -0.22 -2.91
C ASN A 35 9.54 0.41 -1.50
N TRP A 36 9.86 1.70 -1.37
CA TRP A 36 9.66 2.45 -0.14
C TRP A 36 8.18 2.74 0.08
N PHE A 37 7.68 2.39 1.26
CA PHE A 37 6.31 2.68 1.65
C PHE A 37 6.25 3.21 3.10
N PRO A 38 5.38 4.20 3.40
CA PRO A 38 5.17 4.70 4.76
C PRO A 38 4.21 3.80 5.55
N ARG A 39 4.01 4.09 6.84
CA ARG A 39 2.90 3.48 7.61
C ARG A 39 1.54 3.88 7.03
N GLY A 40 0.55 3.01 7.20
CA GLY A 40 -0.85 3.18 6.81
C GLY A 40 -1.19 2.72 5.40
N VAL A 41 -0.25 2.16 4.65
CA VAL A 41 -0.45 1.74 3.24
C VAL A 41 -0.61 0.24 3.07
N MET A 42 -0.07 -0.56 4.00
CA MET A 42 -0.15 -2.02 3.96
C MET A 42 -1.22 -2.53 4.94
N VAL A 43 -1.70 -3.76 4.73
CA VAL A 43 -2.61 -4.39 5.68
C VAL A 43 -1.95 -4.54 7.05
N LYS A 44 -2.73 -4.30 8.11
CA LYS A 44 -2.21 -4.19 9.49
C LYS A 44 -1.23 -5.30 9.91
N PRO A 45 -1.50 -6.60 9.67
CA PRO A 45 -0.57 -7.65 10.11
C PRO A 45 0.77 -7.63 9.37
N PHE A 46 0.75 -7.28 8.08
CA PHE A 46 1.97 -7.12 7.27
C PHE A 46 2.79 -5.92 7.76
N GLU A 47 2.10 -4.79 7.97
CA GLU A 47 2.73 -3.57 8.44
C GLU A 47 3.38 -3.77 9.82
N ASP A 48 2.66 -4.35 10.77
CA ASP A 48 3.18 -4.60 12.12
C ASP A 48 4.45 -5.45 12.09
N ALA A 49 4.46 -6.49 11.24
CA ALA A 49 5.63 -7.33 11.06
C ALA A 49 6.82 -6.56 10.47
N VAL A 50 6.63 -5.79 9.39
CA VAL A 50 7.69 -4.96 8.78
C VAL A 50 8.31 -4.02 9.80
N PHE A 51 7.48 -3.29 10.54
CA PHE A 51 7.97 -2.27 11.47
C PHE A 51 8.50 -2.83 12.79
N ALA A 52 8.24 -4.12 13.08
CA ALA A 52 8.90 -4.85 14.16
C ALA A 52 10.36 -5.19 13.84
N LEU A 53 10.70 -5.41 12.56
CA LEU A 53 12.07 -5.66 12.09
C LEU A 53 12.98 -4.46 12.41
N LYS A 54 14.24 -4.75 12.73
CA LYS A 54 15.18 -3.77 13.29
C LYS A 54 16.26 -3.38 12.30
N LYS A 55 16.81 -4.34 11.56
CA LYS A 55 17.99 -4.16 10.72
C LYS A 55 17.73 -4.66 9.29
N PRO A 56 18.32 -4.00 8.28
CA PRO A 56 18.35 -4.56 6.93
C PRO A 56 18.86 -6.00 6.95
N GLY A 57 18.21 -6.88 6.19
CA GLY A 57 18.44 -8.32 6.16
C GLY A 57 17.59 -9.13 7.15
N ASP A 58 16.96 -8.48 8.14
CA ASP A 58 16.05 -9.18 9.06
C ASP A 58 14.89 -9.84 8.30
N ILE A 59 14.54 -11.07 8.69
CA ILE A 59 13.44 -11.85 8.13
C ILE A 59 12.34 -11.99 9.18
N SER A 60 11.09 -11.73 8.79
CA SER A 60 9.95 -11.89 9.69
C SER A 60 9.64 -13.36 9.99
N PRO A 61 8.94 -13.66 11.10
CA PRO A 61 8.12 -14.86 11.20
C PRO A 61 7.10 -14.93 10.05
N PRO A 62 6.48 -16.10 9.77
CA PRO A 62 5.37 -16.18 8.83
C PRO A 62 4.23 -15.25 9.27
N VAL A 63 3.80 -14.37 8.37
CA VAL A 63 2.72 -13.43 8.63
C VAL A 63 1.48 -13.87 7.88
N HIS A 64 0.37 -14.07 8.58
CA HIS A 64 -0.91 -14.38 7.95
C HIS A 64 -1.70 -13.10 7.68
N THR A 65 -2.20 -12.95 6.47
CA THR A 65 -3.13 -11.88 6.09
C THR A 65 -4.28 -12.46 5.28
N ARG A 66 -5.23 -11.62 4.87
CA ARG A 66 -6.30 -12.02 3.94
C ARG A 66 -5.81 -12.53 2.57
N PHE A 67 -4.54 -12.28 2.24
CA PHE A 67 -3.90 -12.72 0.99
C PHE A 67 -3.09 -14.02 1.16
N GLY A 68 -3.17 -14.67 2.33
CA GLY A 68 -2.41 -15.86 2.65
C GLY A 68 -1.18 -15.58 3.52
N TRP A 69 -0.11 -16.35 3.30
CA TRP A 69 1.09 -16.33 4.13
C TRP A 69 2.23 -15.57 3.49
N HIS A 70 2.83 -14.68 4.27
CA HIS A 70 3.90 -13.77 3.83
C HIS A 70 5.19 -14.09 4.61
N VAL A 71 6.32 -13.99 3.92
CA VAL A 71 7.66 -13.96 4.51
C VAL A 71 8.28 -12.63 4.07
N ILE A 72 8.75 -11.83 5.01
CA ILE A 72 9.12 -10.43 4.75
C ILE A 72 10.60 -10.26 5.07
N GLN A 73 11.36 -9.65 4.16
CA GLN A 73 12.73 -9.21 4.40
C GLN A 73 12.78 -7.68 4.47
N LEU A 74 13.44 -7.14 5.49
CA LEU A 74 13.68 -5.69 5.56
C LEU A 74 14.88 -5.33 4.68
N LEU A 75 14.68 -4.55 3.61
CA LEU A 75 15.80 -4.06 2.79
C LEU A 75 16.38 -2.74 3.31
N GLY A 76 15.55 -1.90 3.92
CA GLY A 76 15.98 -0.60 4.41
C GLY A 76 14.92 0.08 5.26
N ARG A 77 15.35 1.03 6.08
CA ARG A 77 14.46 1.83 6.93
C ARG A 77 14.91 3.29 6.90
N ARG A 78 13.97 4.20 6.70
CA ARG A 78 14.20 5.64 6.80
C ARG A 78 13.49 6.18 8.05
N PRO A 79 14.15 6.96 8.90
CA PRO A 79 13.49 7.57 10.04
C PRO A 79 12.38 8.51 9.57
N ALA A 80 11.30 8.58 10.33
CA ALA A 80 10.30 9.61 10.11
C ALA A 80 10.97 10.98 10.33
N ARG A 81 10.74 11.89 9.39
CA ARG A 81 11.17 13.29 9.52
C ARG A 81 10.00 14.20 9.22
N THR A 82 9.95 15.31 9.94
CA THR A 82 9.04 16.41 9.59
C THR A 82 9.60 17.08 8.34
N ARG A 83 8.76 17.22 7.31
CA ARG A 83 9.08 18.06 6.15
C ARG A 83 8.73 19.50 6.50
N SER A 84 9.58 20.44 6.11
CA SER A 84 9.25 21.87 6.18
C SER A 84 8.05 22.18 5.28
N LEU A 85 7.38 23.30 5.56
CA LEU A 85 6.28 23.77 4.70
C LEU A 85 6.73 23.95 3.25
N ALA A 86 7.96 24.41 3.03
CA ALA A 86 8.53 24.58 1.69
C ALA A 86 8.67 23.24 0.96
N GLU A 87 9.22 22.21 1.61
CA GLU A 87 9.39 20.87 1.03
C GLU A 87 8.05 20.17 0.76
N ALA A 88 7.03 20.43 1.58
CA ALA A 88 5.72 19.80 1.46
C ALA A 88 4.73 20.63 0.62
N ARG A 89 5.11 21.83 0.16
CA ARG A 89 4.20 22.81 -0.44
C ARG A 89 3.41 22.24 -1.61
N ASP A 90 4.10 21.60 -2.55
CA ASP A 90 3.47 21.13 -3.79
C ASP A 90 2.49 19.97 -3.53
N ASP A 91 2.85 19.05 -2.63
CA ASP A 91 1.96 17.98 -2.15
C ASP A 91 0.71 18.55 -1.46
N ILE A 92 0.90 19.55 -0.58
CA ILE A 92 -0.19 20.22 0.13
C ILE A 92 -1.11 20.92 -0.86
N VAL A 93 -0.56 21.65 -1.83
CA VAL A 93 -1.34 22.33 -2.87
C VAL A 93 -2.11 21.33 -3.73
N ALA A 94 -1.48 20.22 -4.14
CA ALA A 94 -2.14 19.18 -4.91
C ALA A 94 -3.32 18.55 -4.14
N LEU A 95 -3.10 18.25 -2.86
CA LEU A 95 -4.14 17.73 -1.96
C LEU A 95 -5.31 18.72 -1.82
N LEU A 96 -5.02 19.99 -1.53
CA LEU A 96 -6.04 21.03 -1.36
C LEU A 96 -6.81 21.28 -2.66
N ARG A 97 -6.14 21.26 -3.82
CA ARG A 97 -6.79 21.35 -5.14
C ARG A 97 -7.74 20.19 -5.38
N LYS A 98 -7.31 18.96 -5.09
CA LYS A 98 -8.17 17.77 -5.18
C LYS A 98 -9.40 17.91 -4.29
N GLN A 99 -9.20 18.26 -3.02
CA GLN A 99 -10.30 18.47 -2.06
C GLN A 99 -11.27 19.58 -2.51
N ARG A 100 -10.76 20.69 -3.05
CA ARG A 100 -11.58 21.78 -3.56
C ARG A 100 -12.39 21.37 -4.79
N LEU A 101 -11.77 20.65 -5.71
CA LEU A 101 -12.45 20.10 -6.89
C LEU A 101 -13.57 19.14 -6.47
N ASP A 102 -13.28 18.23 -5.56
CA ASP A 102 -14.25 17.27 -5.05
C ASP A 102 -15.46 17.95 -4.40
N ALA A 103 -15.20 18.96 -3.57
CA ALA A 103 -16.25 19.77 -2.94
C ALA A 103 -17.09 20.51 -3.99
N TRP A 104 -16.44 21.13 -4.99
CA TRP A 104 -17.13 21.85 -6.06
C TRP A 104 -17.99 20.93 -6.93
N VAL A 105 -17.48 19.75 -7.32
CA VAL A 105 -18.26 18.76 -8.08
C VAL A 105 -19.51 18.36 -7.29
N ASN A 106 -19.37 18.05 -6.01
CA ASN A 106 -20.50 17.69 -5.16
C ASN A 106 -21.52 18.84 -5.04
N GLN A 107 -21.04 20.08 -4.93
CA GLN A 107 -21.90 21.26 -4.88
C GLN A 107 -22.69 21.44 -6.18
N VAL A 108 -22.03 21.37 -7.34
CA VAL A 108 -22.66 21.50 -8.65
C VAL A 108 -23.71 20.40 -8.88
N LEU A 109 -23.37 19.15 -8.54
CA LEU A 109 -24.32 18.04 -8.64
C LEU A 109 -25.57 18.25 -7.76
N ALA A 110 -25.39 18.80 -6.56
CA ALA A 110 -26.50 19.12 -5.66
C ALA A 110 -27.36 20.29 -6.17
N SER A 111 -26.73 21.35 -6.70
CA SER A 111 -27.43 22.57 -7.13
C SER A 111 -28.09 22.47 -8.50
N ALA A 112 -27.56 21.65 -9.41
CA ALA A 112 -28.02 21.56 -10.80
C ALA A 112 -29.28 20.69 -10.98
N GLY A 113 -29.81 20.05 -9.92
CA GLY A 113 -30.92 19.10 -10.05
C GLY A 113 -30.61 17.91 -10.98
N GLY A 114 -29.32 17.69 -11.29
CA GLY A 114 -28.88 16.73 -12.29
C GLY A 114 -29.14 15.30 -11.83
N ARG A 115 -30.10 14.61 -12.46
CA ARG A 115 -30.27 13.17 -12.30
C ARG A 115 -29.16 12.46 -13.08
N ILE A 116 -28.39 11.61 -12.39
CA ILE A 116 -27.55 10.62 -13.07
C ILE A 116 -28.49 9.66 -13.81
N LEU A 117 -28.61 9.82 -15.12
CA LEU A 117 -29.51 9.03 -15.96
C LEU A 117 -29.03 7.58 -16.10
N ASN A 118 -27.74 7.33 -15.96
CA ASN A 118 -27.16 6.00 -16.00
C ASN A 118 -27.07 5.39 -14.59
N ASP A 119 -27.81 4.31 -14.37
CA ASP A 119 -27.94 3.63 -13.06
C ASP A 119 -26.61 3.08 -12.52
N ALA A 120 -25.65 2.73 -13.38
CA ALA A 120 -24.34 2.24 -12.96
C ALA A 120 -23.54 3.32 -12.19
N TYR A 121 -23.60 4.56 -12.67
CA TYR A 121 -22.95 5.70 -12.01
C TYR A 121 -23.73 6.18 -10.78
N ARG A 122 -25.05 5.95 -10.75
CA ARG A 122 -25.90 6.33 -9.61
C ARG A 122 -25.58 5.50 -8.36
N LYS A 123 -25.27 4.20 -8.51
CA LYS A 123 -24.82 3.35 -7.41
C LYS A 123 -23.42 3.72 -6.90
N ALA A 124 -22.47 3.98 -7.80
CA ALA A 124 -21.09 4.35 -7.44
C ALA A 124 -20.98 5.73 -6.73
N ALA A 125 -21.86 6.67 -7.08
CA ALA A 125 -21.92 8.00 -6.44
C ALA A 125 -22.43 7.94 -4.99
N ARG A 126 -23.16 6.89 -4.60
CA ARG A 126 -23.69 6.69 -3.24
C ARG A 126 -22.75 5.90 -2.32
N GLN A 127 -21.68 5.32 -2.85
CA GLN A 127 -20.72 4.56 -2.05
C GLN A 127 -19.62 5.47 -1.47
N PRO A 128 -19.22 5.26 -0.20
CA PRO A 128 -18.06 5.91 0.37
C PRO A 128 -16.83 5.66 -0.51
N ARG A 129 -15.95 6.66 -0.61
CA ARG A 129 -14.74 6.55 -1.45
C ARG A 129 -13.78 5.43 -1.03
N SER A 130 -13.87 4.96 0.21
CA SER A 130 -13.11 3.82 0.73
C SER A 130 -13.49 2.47 0.10
N ASP A 131 -14.67 2.40 -0.54
CA ASP A 131 -15.30 1.13 -0.92
C ASP A 131 -15.45 1.00 -2.46
N ARG A 132 -14.77 1.86 -3.23
CA ARG A 132 -14.69 1.70 -4.69
C ARG A 132 -13.54 0.74 -5.02
N PRO A 133 -13.74 -0.21 -5.95
CA PRO A 133 -12.70 -1.16 -6.36
C PRO A 133 -11.49 -0.47 -6.99
#